data_AF-A0A8J4XG01-F1
#
_entry.id   AF-A0A8J4XG01-F1
#
_cell.length_a   1.000
_cell.length_b   1.000
_cell.length_c   1.000
_cell.angle_alpha   90.00
_cell.angle_beta   90.00
_cell.angle_gamma   90.00
#
_symmetry.space_group_name_H-M   'P 1'
#
loop_
_entity.id
_entity.type
_entity.pdbx_description
1 polymer ?
#
loop_
_entity_poly.entity_id
_entity_poly.type
_entity_poly.pdbx_seq_one_letter_code
_entity_poly.pdbx_strand_id
1 'polypeptide(L)' 'TCTWSQPEVKGKPPAPRQGHVIVAVGSVIYIHGGMSGETLHTDMFSLDT' A
#
# COMPACT_ATOMS: atom_id res chain seq x y z
N THR A 1 8.15 20.16 -9.05
CA THR A 1 8.91 19.39 -10.06
C THR A 1 8.09 18.17 -10.45
N CYS A 2 8.13 17.74 -11.71
CA CYS A 2 7.50 16.49 -12.14
C CYS A 2 8.52 15.35 -12.09
N THR A 3 8.96 15.02 -10.88
CA THR A 3 10.06 14.08 -10.62
C THR A 3 9.62 13.00 -9.66
N TRP A 4 10.01 11.76 -9.92
CA TRP A 4 9.78 10.65 -9.01
C TRP A 4 10.75 10.67 -7.83
N SER A 5 10.29 10.18 -6.69
CA SER A 5 11.12 9.94 -5.51
C SER A 5 10.67 8.64 -4.82
N GLN A 6 11.57 8.05 -4.04
CA GLN A 6 11.29 6.88 -3.21
C GLN A 6 11.57 7.26 -1.75
N PRO A 7 10.55 7.64 -0.96
CA PRO A 7 10.73 8.02 0.42
C PRO A 7 11.09 6.82 1.31
N GLU A 8 11.81 7.07 2.40
CA GLU A 8 11.99 6.07 3.45
C GLU A 8 10.67 5.85 4.19
N VAL A 9 10.28 4.58 4.37
CA VAL A 9 9.05 4.19 5.08
C VAL A 9 9.39 3.44 6.36
N LYS A 10 8.52 3.54 7.36
CA LYS A 10 8.65 2.87 8.66
C LYS A 10 7.49 1.88 8.88
N GLY A 11 7.69 0.95 9.79
CA GLY A 11 6.69 -0.08 10.11
C GLY A 11 6.83 -1.33 9.24
N LYS A 12 5.84 -2.21 9.34
CA LYS A 12 5.82 -3.48 8.59
C LYS A 12 5.02 -3.29 7.30
N PRO A 13 5.66 -3.40 6.11
CA PRO A 13 4.94 -3.27 4.85
C PRO A 13 4.01 -4.47 4.63
N PRO A 14 2.96 -4.32 3.81
CA PRO A 14 2.24 -5.46 3.26
C PRO A 14 3.19 -6.36 2.45
N ALA A 15 2.83 -7.63 2.31
CA ALA A 15 3.48 -8.51 1.35
C ALA A 15 3.37 -7.92 -0.08
N PRO A 16 4.40 -8.09 -0.94
CA PRO A 16 4.34 -7.69 -2.35
C PRO A 16 3.09 -8.29 -3.01
N ARG A 17 2.27 -7.45 -3.66
CA ARG A 17 0.94 -7.86 -4.13
C ARG A 17 0.50 -7.10 -5.38
N GLN A 18 -0.37 -7.73 -6.19
CA GLN A 18 -1.02 -7.14 -7.36
C GLN A 18 -2.55 -7.09 -7.20
N GLY A 19 -3.22 -6.24 -8.00
CA GLY A 19 -4.68 -6.17 -8.01
C GLY A 19 -5.33 -5.69 -6.70
N HIS A 20 -4.58 -4.96 -5.86
CA HIS A 20 -5.09 -4.35 -4.65
C HIS A 20 -5.73 -2.99 -4.96
N VAL A 21 -6.57 -2.49 -4.05
CA VAL A 21 -7.17 -1.16 -4.13
C VAL A 21 -6.42 -0.20 -3.21
N ILE A 22 -6.18 1.03 -3.68
CA ILE A 22 -5.57 2.11 -2.90
C ILE A 22 -6.49 3.34 -2.91
N VAL A 23 -6.69 3.96 -1.74
CA VAL A 23 -7.38 5.25 -1.61
C VAL A 23 -6.60 6.17 -0.68
N ALA A 24 -6.45 7.44 -1.07
CA ALA A 24 -5.92 8.49 -0.19
C ALA A 24 -7.07 9.27 0.47
N VAL A 25 -7.04 9.41 1.79
CA VAL A 25 -7.99 10.21 2.57
C VAL A 25 -7.21 11.09 3.54
N GLY A 26 -7.21 12.41 3.29
CA GLY A 26 -6.39 13.34 4.07
C GLY A 26 -4.90 13.02 3.90
N SER A 27 -4.20 12.84 5.02
CA SER A 27 -2.78 12.47 5.09
C SER A 27 -2.55 10.96 5.28
N VAL A 28 -3.52 10.13 4.88
CA VAL A 28 -3.42 8.66 5.04
C VAL A 28 -3.76 7.98 3.73
N ILE A 29 -2.92 7.02 3.33
CA ILE A 29 -3.16 6.10 2.23
C ILE A 29 -3.62 4.77 2.79
N TYR A 30 -4.73 4.25 2.27
CA TYR A 30 -5.33 2.99 2.64
C TYR A 30 -5.17 1.96 1.53
N ILE A 31 -4.78 0.73 1.88
CA ILE A 31 -4.56 -0.38 0.95
C ILE A 31 -5.41 -1.58 1.38
N HIS A 32 -6.27 -2.09 0.51
CA HIS A 32 -7.08 -3.27 0.78
C HIS A 32 -6.85 -4.40 -0.24
N GLY A 33 -6.65 -5.60 0.29
CA GLY A 33 -6.62 -6.86 -0.45
C GLY A 33 -5.49 -6.98 -1.47
N GLY A 34 -5.75 -7.71 -2.57
CA GLY A 34 -4.78 -8.04 -3.62
C GLY A 34 -4.21 -9.45 -3.50
N MET A 35 -3.34 -9.83 -4.43
CA MET A 35 -2.80 -11.19 -4.55
C MET A 35 -1.28 -11.20 -4.47
N SER A 36 -0.72 -12.13 -3.69
CA SER A 36 0.72 -12.41 -3.57
C SER A 36 0.99 -13.89 -3.84
N GLY A 37 1.56 -14.21 -5.00
CA GLY A 37 1.65 -15.60 -5.46
C GLY A 37 0.26 -16.26 -5.55
N GLU A 38 0.05 -17.35 -4.82
CA GLU A 38 -1.23 -18.06 -4.74
C GLU A 38 -2.15 -17.52 -3.61
N THR A 39 -1.67 -16.56 -2.81
CA THR A 39 -2.41 -16.02 -1.66
C THR A 39 -3.25 -14.82 -2.07
N LEU A 40 -4.57 -14.90 -1.88
CA LEU A 40 -5.47 -13.76 -1.94
C LEU A 40 -5.59 -13.12 -0.56
N HIS A 41 -5.26 -11.84 -0.47
CA HIS A 41 -5.36 -11.05 0.75
C HIS A 41 -6.71 -10.34 0.86
N THR A 42 -7.22 -10.25 2.08
CA THR A 42 -8.38 -9.45 2.50
C THR A 42 -8.03 -8.53 3.68
N ASP A 43 -6.73 -8.30 3.88
CA ASP A 43 -6.18 -7.45 4.92
C ASP A 43 -6.26 -5.96 4.54
N MET A 44 -6.12 -5.10 5.55
CA MET A 44 -6.18 -3.65 5.45
C MET A 44 -4.88 -3.06 6.00
N PHE A 45 -4.26 -2.16 5.24
CA PHE A 45 -3.09 -1.39 5.69
C PHE A 45 -3.36 0.11 5.56
N SER A 46 -2.70 0.88 6.42
CA SER A 46 -2.65 2.34 6.33
C SER A 46 -1.19 2.82 6.31
N LEU A 47 -0.94 3.89 5.57
CA LEU A 47 0.32 4.60 5.52
C LEU A 47 0.04 6.09 5.76
N ASP A 48 0.56 6.63 6.86
CA ASP A 48 0.56 8.07 7.11
C ASP A 48 1.58 8.74 6.17
N THR A 49 1.15 9.78 5.45
CA THR A 49 1.93 10.51 4.43
C THR A 49 2.41 11.86 4.89
#